data_AF-A0A0R2CNB5-F1
#
_entry.id   AF-A0A0R2CNB5-F1
#
_cell.length_a   1.000
_cell.length_b   1.000
_cell.length_c   1.000
_cell.angle_alpha   90.00
_cell.angle_beta   90.00
_cell.angle_gamma   90.00
#
_symmetry.space_group_name_H-M   'P 1'
#
loop_
_entity.id
_entity.type
_entity.pdbx_description
1 polymer ?
#
loop_
_entity_poly.entity_id
_entity_poly.type
_entity_poly.pdbx_seq_one_letter_code
_entity_poly.pdbx_strand_id
1 'polypeptide(L)'
;MSDPVKLAPFTSDFLSDLTNNVQQNGNAVIEAVNQQYQALDSVFNFGTPKIAAIDVSKSKELNRTTYLWLNQVMSQLERAINGLIRTYNAFNITGPPDYLLLDKVKLQQFKLLSFANYRSNVNQNWQLLESTLNKCQTYLQPYLNFAKGV
;
A
#
# COMPACT_ATOMS: atom_id res chain seq x y z
N MET A 1 -1.60 -9.55 -17.78
CA MET A 1 -1.84 -8.45 -16.84
C MET A 1 -1.56 -9.00 -15.46
N SER A 2 -0.81 -8.30 -14.61
CA SER A 2 -0.73 -8.67 -13.19
C SER A 2 -2.13 -8.52 -12.59
N ASP A 3 -2.55 -9.46 -11.74
CA ASP A 3 -3.88 -9.39 -11.12
C ASP A 3 -4.00 -8.11 -10.27
N PRO A 4 -5.19 -7.49 -10.20
CA PRO A 4 -5.41 -6.32 -9.36
C PRO A 4 -5.08 -6.67 -7.91
N VAL A 5 -4.44 -5.73 -7.20
CA VAL A 5 -4.22 -5.87 -5.77
C VAL A 5 -5.57 -5.97 -5.08
N LYS A 6 -5.72 -6.97 -4.21
CA LYS A 6 -6.92 -7.18 -3.41
C LYS A 6 -6.54 -7.44 -1.96
N LEU A 7 -6.89 -6.53 -1.07
CA LEU A 7 -6.58 -6.64 0.36
C LEU A 7 -7.75 -7.28 1.10
N ALA A 8 -7.44 -8.17 2.04
CA ALA A 8 -8.47 -8.88 2.79
C ALA A 8 -9.11 -7.94 3.82
N PRO A 9 -10.40 -7.58 3.69
CA PRO A 9 -11.04 -6.72 4.67
C PRO A 9 -11.10 -7.44 6.02
N PHE A 10 -11.09 -6.67 7.09
CA PHE A 10 -11.27 -7.21 8.42
C PHE A 10 -12.73 -7.68 8.59
N THR A 11 -12.98 -9.00 8.67
CA THR A 11 -14.33 -9.61 8.66
C THR A 11 -14.75 -10.33 9.94
N SER A 12 -13.81 -10.81 10.77
CA SER A 12 -14.04 -11.63 11.98
C SER A 12 -13.76 -10.88 13.29
N ASP A 13 -13.79 -11.59 14.43
CA ASP A 13 -13.56 -11.03 15.77
C ASP A 13 -12.23 -10.28 15.88
N PHE A 14 -12.33 -9.02 16.30
CA PHE A 14 -11.25 -8.04 16.30
C PHE A 14 -10.00 -8.44 17.09
N LEU A 15 -10.17 -9.24 18.14
CA LEU A 15 -9.13 -9.51 19.12
C LEU A 15 -8.14 -10.61 18.70
N SER A 16 -8.58 -11.64 17.97
CA SER A 16 -7.72 -12.78 17.64
C SER A 16 -6.80 -12.53 16.44
N ASP A 17 -7.28 -11.76 15.45
CA ASP A 17 -6.67 -11.73 14.12
C ASP A 17 -6.19 -10.35 13.65
N LEU A 18 -6.27 -9.32 14.52
CA LEU A 18 -5.85 -7.96 14.14
C LEU A 18 -4.41 -7.90 13.63
N THR A 19 -3.48 -8.42 14.43
CA THR A 19 -2.05 -8.33 14.11
C THR A 19 -1.71 -9.15 12.87
N ASN A 20 -2.31 -10.32 12.72
CA ASN A 20 -2.16 -11.16 11.53
C ASN A 20 -2.70 -10.47 10.28
N ASN A 21 -3.92 -9.95 10.31
CA ASN A 21 -4.53 -9.25 9.16
C ASN A 21 -3.70 -8.04 8.75
N VAL A 22 -3.31 -7.19 9.72
CA VAL A 22 -2.52 -5.98 9.42
C VAL A 22 -1.14 -6.34 8.89
N GLN A 23 -0.50 -7.38 9.42
CA GLN A 23 0.79 -7.84 8.91
C GLN A 23 0.65 -8.40 7.49
N GLN A 24 -0.32 -9.27 7.24
CA GLN A 24 -0.53 -9.90 5.93
C GLN A 24 -0.87 -8.86 4.85
N ASN A 25 -1.86 -8.01 5.09
CA ASN A 25 -2.21 -6.94 4.15
C ASN A 25 -1.08 -5.93 4.00
N GLY A 26 -0.40 -5.57 5.08
CA GLY A 26 0.76 -4.69 5.02
C GLY A 26 1.89 -5.26 4.16
N ASN A 27 2.19 -6.55 4.30
CA ASN A 27 3.17 -7.24 3.45
C ASN A 27 2.72 -7.31 1.99
N ALA A 28 1.45 -7.58 1.71
CA ALA A 28 0.90 -7.57 0.36
C ALA A 28 1.04 -6.19 -0.30
N VAL A 29 0.81 -5.10 0.45
CA VAL A 29 1.04 -3.73 -0.04
C VAL A 29 2.52 -3.49 -0.34
N ILE A 30 3.42 -3.85 0.58
CA ILE A 30 4.87 -3.69 0.36
C ILE A 30 5.35 -4.50 -0.86
N GLU A 31 4.86 -5.73 -1.03
CA GLU A 31 5.17 -6.56 -2.18
C GLU A 31 4.68 -5.91 -3.48
N ALA A 32 3.43 -5.45 -3.52
CA ALA A 32 2.90 -4.74 -4.69
C ALA A 32 3.71 -3.49 -5.03
N VAL A 33 4.10 -2.68 -4.03
CA VAL A 33 4.96 -1.50 -4.25
C VAL A 33 6.32 -1.91 -4.82
N ASN A 34 6.95 -2.95 -4.27
CA ASN A 34 8.24 -3.44 -4.76
C ASN A 34 8.13 -3.96 -6.21
N GLN A 35 7.05 -4.68 -6.55
CA GLN A 35 6.79 -5.13 -7.92
C GLN A 35 6.61 -3.95 -8.87
N GLN A 36 5.92 -2.88 -8.46
CA GLN A 36 5.78 -1.67 -9.28
C GLN A 36 7.12 -0.96 -9.49
N TYR A 37 7.98 -0.89 -8.46
CA TYR A 37 9.34 -0.34 -8.66
C TYR A 37 10.17 -1.18 -9.63
N GLN A 38 10.10 -2.51 -9.56
CA GLN A 38 10.80 -3.38 -10.51
C GLN A 38 10.27 -3.19 -11.94
N ALA A 39 8.95 -3.06 -12.09
CA ALA A 39 8.33 -2.80 -13.38
C ALA A 39 8.76 -1.44 -13.95
N LEU A 40 8.77 -0.39 -13.13
CA LEU A 40 9.31 0.92 -13.52
C LEU A 40 10.79 0.83 -13.92
N ASP A 41 11.60 0.10 -13.16
CA ASP A 41 13.04 -0.01 -13.41
C ASP A 41 13.32 -0.73 -14.73
N SER A 42 12.49 -1.70 -15.11
CA SER A 42 12.56 -2.36 -16.42
C SER A 42 12.29 -1.43 -17.61
N VAL A 43 11.63 -0.29 -17.37
CA VAL A 43 11.29 0.70 -18.40
C VAL A 43 12.24 1.90 -18.37
N PHE A 44 12.58 2.39 -17.17
CA PHE A 44 13.27 3.66 -16.98
C PHE A 44 14.69 3.53 -16.40
N ASN A 45 15.11 2.33 -15.99
CA ASN A 45 16.46 2.00 -15.51
C ASN A 45 17.04 3.02 -14.50
N PHE A 46 16.38 3.15 -13.35
CA PHE A 46 16.72 4.16 -12.34
C PHE A 46 17.21 3.56 -11.02
N GLY A 47 17.25 2.23 -10.91
CA GLY A 47 17.61 1.49 -9.71
C GLY A 47 16.41 1.29 -8.78
N THR A 48 16.07 0.03 -8.54
CA THR A 48 14.90 -0.36 -7.73
C THR A 48 15.17 -0.19 -6.21
N PRO A 49 14.46 0.72 -5.50
CA PRO A 49 14.47 0.71 -4.05
C PRO A 49 13.69 -0.51 -3.53
N LYS A 50 14.28 -1.28 -2.61
CA LYS A 50 13.61 -2.39 -1.93
C LYS A 50 13.09 -1.95 -0.57
N ILE A 51 11.78 -2.03 -0.39
CA ILE A 51 11.15 -1.72 0.89
C ILE A 51 11.07 -2.99 1.73
N ALA A 52 11.44 -2.87 3.01
CA ALA A 52 11.38 -3.95 3.98
C ALA A 52 9.93 -4.35 4.31
N ALA A 53 9.75 -5.63 4.62
CA ALA A 53 8.49 -6.19 5.07
C ALA A 53 8.02 -5.59 6.41
N ILE A 54 6.78 -5.84 6.77
CA ILE A 54 6.19 -5.46 8.04
C ILE A 54 6.64 -6.42 9.14
N ASP A 55 7.29 -5.86 10.17
CA ASP A 55 7.65 -6.60 11.38
C ASP A 55 6.41 -7.15 12.09
N VAL A 56 6.55 -8.32 12.70
CA VAL A 56 5.51 -8.93 13.53
C VAL A 56 5.28 -8.07 14.78
N SER A 57 4.01 -7.89 15.17
CA SER A 57 3.70 -7.24 16.46
C SER A 57 4.34 -8.00 17.63
N LYS A 58 4.96 -7.26 18.55
CA LYS A 58 5.51 -7.83 19.80
C LYS A 58 4.43 -8.25 20.80
N SER A 59 3.17 -7.92 20.54
CA SER A 59 2.02 -8.23 21.38
C SER A 59 0.86 -8.74 20.53
N LYS A 60 0.13 -9.72 21.04
CA LYS A 60 -1.14 -10.19 20.46
C LYS A 60 -2.37 -9.56 21.10
N GLU A 61 -2.18 -8.81 22.18
CA GLU A 61 -3.26 -8.18 22.95
C GLU A 61 -3.54 -6.75 22.47
N LEU A 62 -4.76 -6.24 22.71
CA LEU A 62 -5.08 -4.83 22.52
C LEU A 62 -4.48 -3.97 23.63
N ASN A 63 -3.20 -3.63 23.48
CA ASN A 63 -2.48 -2.81 24.43
C ASN A 63 -1.68 -1.71 23.70
N ARG A 64 -0.98 -0.89 24.49
CA ARG A 64 -0.17 0.22 23.98
C ARG A 64 0.87 -0.23 22.95
N THR A 65 1.45 -1.41 23.12
CA THR A 65 2.46 -1.97 22.19
C THR A 65 1.84 -2.23 20.83
N THR A 66 0.70 -2.91 20.78
CA THR A 66 -0.03 -3.16 19.52
C THR A 66 -0.46 -1.85 18.87
N TYR A 67 -0.98 -0.89 19.65
CA TYR A 67 -1.33 0.44 19.15
C TYR A 67 -0.15 1.18 18.48
N LEU A 68 1.02 1.21 19.12
CA LEU A 68 2.20 1.87 18.56
C LEU A 68 2.68 1.17 17.29
N TRP A 69 2.70 -0.17 17.32
CA TRP A 69 3.05 -0.98 16.16
C TRP A 69 2.11 -0.70 14.97
N LEU A 70 0.79 -0.63 15.18
CA LEU A 70 -0.18 -0.34 14.12
C LEU A 70 0.06 1.01 13.45
N ASN A 71 0.27 2.07 14.23
CA ASN A 71 0.58 3.40 13.68
C ASN A 71 1.93 3.42 12.96
N GLN A 72 2.92 2.65 13.44
CA GLN A 72 4.17 2.46 12.74
C GLN A 72 3.96 1.77 11.38
N VAL A 73 3.14 0.72 11.33
CA VAL A 73 2.77 0.03 10.09
C VAL A 73 2.09 1.00 9.13
N MET A 74 1.05 1.72 9.55
CA MET A 74 0.37 2.70 8.67
C MET A 74 1.34 3.78 8.18
N SER A 75 2.23 4.27 9.04
CA SER A 75 3.25 5.24 8.63
C SER A 75 4.25 4.66 7.62
N GLN A 76 4.63 3.39 7.77
CA GLN A 76 5.51 2.70 6.82
C GLN A 76 4.83 2.51 5.46
N LEU A 77 3.56 2.08 5.44
CA LEU A 77 2.78 1.90 4.22
C LEU A 77 2.52 3.24 3.51
N GLU A 78 2.20 4.30 4.25
CA GLU A 78 2.05 5.65 3.71
C GLU A 78 3.35 6.14 3.05
N ARG A 79 4.50 5.95 3.69
CA ARG A 79 5.81 6.28 3.09
C ARG A 79 6.10 5.46 1.85
N ALA A 80 5.80 4.16 1.87
CA ALA A 80 6.02 3.26 0.75
C ALA A 80 5.23 3.72 -0.49
N ILE A 81 3.91 3.89 -0.34
CA ILE A 81 3.04 4.28 -1.46
C ILE A 81 3.34 5.69 -1.95
N ASN A 82 3.62 6.65 -1.05
CA ASN A 82 3.95 8.02 -1.45
C ASN A 82 5.33 8.13 -2.10
N GLY A 83 6.26 7.24 -1.74
CA GLY A 83 7.52 7.07 -2.48
C GLY A 83 7.24 6.64 -3.92
N LEU A 84 6.38 5.64 -4.10
CA LEU A 84 6.01 5.15 -5.44
C LEU A 84 5.35 6.24 -6.27
N ILE A 85 4.34 6.92 -5.70
CA ILE A 85 3.65 8.05 -6.32
C ILE A 85 4.63 9.14 -6.74
N ARG A 86 5.60 9.47 -5.88
CA ARG A 86 6.64 10.45 -6.23
C ARG A 86 7.44 10.02 -7.46
N THR A 87 7.81 8.74 -7.55
CA THR A 87 8.52 8.21 -8.71
C THR A 87 7.67 8.25 -9.98
N TYR A 88 6.40 7.85 -9.89
CA TYR A 88 5.45 7.97 -11.00
C TYR A 88 5.36 9.40 -11.51
N ASN A 89 5.18 10.35 -10.59
CA ASN A 89 5.07 11.77 -10.92
C ASN A 89 6.39 12.33 -11.49
N ALA A 90 7.55 11.87 -11.01
CA ALA A 90 8.85 12.28 -11.53
C ALA A 90 9.07 11.85 -12.99
N PHE A 91 8.52 10.70 -13.38
CA PHE A 91 8.55 10.20 -14.76
C PHE A 91 7.32 10.62 -15.60
N ASN A 92 6.45 11.50 -15.06
CA ASN A 92 5.19 11.92 -15.69
C ASN A 92 4.31 10.73 -16.12
N ILE A 93 4.29 9.67 -15.32
CA ILE A 93 3.44 8.49 -15.56
C ILE A 93 2.04 8.83 -15.05
N THR A 94 1.21 9.28 -15.97
CA THR A 94 -0.18 9.67 -15.76
C THR A 94 -1.09 8.79 -16.60
N GLY A 95 -2.35 8.64 -16.20
CA GLY A 95 -3.32 7.90 -17.00
C GLY A 95 -4.66 8.61 -17.15
N PRO A 96 -5.52 8.10 -18.04
CA PRO A 96 -6.86 8.63 -18.23
C PRO A 96 -7.70 8.54 -16.94
N PRO A 97 -8.73 9.40 -16.79
CA PRO A 97 -9.24 10.34 -17.79
C PRO A 97 -8.59 11.73 -17.76
N ASP A 98 -7.93 12.08 -16.66
CA ASP A 98 -7.51 13.44 -16.34
C ASP A 98 -6.02 13.70 -16.61
N TYR A 99 -5.21 12.64 -16.77
CA TYR A 99 -3.77 12.73 -17.04
C TYR A 99 -3.05 13.62 -16.03
N LEU A 100 -3.55 13.61 -14.79
CA LEU A 100 -2.99 14.38 -13.69
C LEU A 100 -1.95 13.54 -12.93
N LEU A 101 -1.08 14.27 -12.22
CA LEU A 101 -0.17 13.66 -11.27
C LEU A 101 -0.97 12.97 -10.16
N LEU A 102 -0.44 11.85 -9.68
CA LEU A 102 -1.02 11.11 -8.59
C LEU A 102 -0.91 11.92 -7.29
N ASP A 103 -2.05 12.09 -6.61
CA ASP A 103 -2.10 12.70 -5.29
C ASP A 103 -1.45 11.82 -4.23
N LYS A 104 -0.84 12.46 -3.23
CA LYS A 104 -0.32 11.73 -2.07
C LYS A 104 -1.45 11.14 -1.24
N VAL A 105 -1.22 9.92 -0.78
CA VAL A 105 -2.10 9.22 0.15
C VAL A 105 -1.79 9.68 1.58
N LYS A 106 -2.83 9.86 2.38
CA LYS A 106 -2.73 10.06 3.83
C LYS A 106 -3.54 8.98 4.53
N LEU A 107 -2.85 8.07 5.21
CA LEU A 107 -3.50 7.00 5.96
C LEU A 107 -3.95 7.51 7.33
N GLN A 108 -5.12 7.06 7.74
CA GLN A 108 -5.63 7.37 9.06
C GLN A 108 -4.73 6.74 10.11
N GLN A 109 -4.34 7.57 11.08
CA GLN A 109 -3.66 7.14 12.28
C GLN A 109 -4.70 6.86 13.37
N PHE A 110 -4.44 5.85 14.19
CA PHE A 110 -5.33 5.45 15.27
C PHE A 110 -4.96 6.28 16.50
N LYS A 111 -5.95 6.95 17.12
CA LYS A 111 -5.75 7.72 18.37
C LYS A 111 -6.07 6.91 19.62
N LEU A 112 -7.05 6.00 19.51
CA LEU A 112 -7.49 5.10 20.57
C LEU A 112 -7.93 3.77 19.93
N LEU A 113 -7.67 2.64 20.59
CA LEU A 113 -8.18 1.32 20.19
C LEU A 113 -9.65 1.16 20.61
N SER A 114 -10.54 2.06 20.19
CA SER A 114 -11.98 1.87 20.39
C SER A 114 -12.56 1.05 19.23
N PHE A 115 -13.29 -0.01 19.58
CA PHE A 115 -13.67 -1.10 18.67
C PHE A 115 -14.47 -0.66 17.43
N ALA A 116 -15.42 0.27 17.57
CA ALA A 116 -16.33 0.62 16.48
C ALA A 116 -15.65 1.39 15.34
N ASN A 117 -14.83 2.39 15.68
CA ASN A 117 -14.19 3.23 14.67
C ASN A 117 -12.93 2.56 14.09
N TYR A 118 -12.26 1.72 14.86
CA TYR A 118 -10.99 1.16 14.46
C TYR A 118 -11.10 0.25 13.21
N ARG A 119 -12.05 -0.69 13.20
CA ARG A 119 -12.23 -1.61 12.07
C ARG A 119 -12.54 -0.85 10.78
N SER A 120 -13.42 0.15 10.88
CA SER A 120 -13.77 1.02 9.76
C SER A 120 -12.54 1.74 9.23
N ASN A 121 -11.74 2.35 10.11
CA ASN A 121 -10.54 3.10 9.74
C ASN A 121 -9.47 2.22 9.08
N VAL A 122 -9.23 1.00 9.59
CA VAL A 122 -8.31 0.05 8.96
C VAL A 122 -8.79 -0.34 7.56
N ASN A 123 -10.07 -0.69 7.43
CA ASN A 123 -10.63 -1.07 6.14
C ASN A 123 -10.64 0.10 5.15
N GLN A 124 -10.87 1.33 5.61
CA GLN A 124 -10.73 2.53 4.78
C GLN A 124 -9.30 2.74 4.29
N ASN A 125 -8.30 2.54 5.16
CA ASN A 125 -6.90 2.57 4.76
C ASN A 125 -6.59 1.48 3.71
N TRP A 126 -7.13 0.27 3.86
CA TRP A 126 -6.99 -0.81 2.86
C TRP A 126 -7.62 -0.43 1.52
N GLN A 127 -8.85 0.06 1.50
CA GLN A 127 -9.52 0.51 0.27
C GLN A 127 -8.73 1.62 -0.43
N LEU A 128 -8.20 2.57 0.32
CA LEU A 128 -7.40 3.67 -0.23
C LEU A 128 -6.10 3.17 -0.85
N LEU A 129 -5.38 2.28 -0.15
CA LEU A 129 -4.15 1.67 -0.67
C LEU A 129 -4.41 0.80 -1.90
N GLU A 130 -5.43 -0.04 -1.85
CA GLU A 130 -5.86 -0.89 -2.97
C GLU A 130 -6.18 -0.06 -4.22
N SER A 131 -7.04 0.96 -4.06
CA SER A 131 -7.41 1.86 -5.16
C SER A 131 -6.18 2.58 -5.75
N THR A 132 -5.28 3.05 -4.90
CA THR A 132 -4.07 3.77 -5.34
C THR A 132 -3.10 2.86 -6.07
N LEU A 133 -2.85 1.65 -5.56
CA LEU A 133 -1.97 0.67 -6.22
C LEU A 133 -2.53 0.24 -7.57
N ASN A 134 -3.83 -0.02 -7.65
CA ASN A 134 -4.48 -0.39 -8.90
C ASN A 134 -4.43 0.75 -9.93
N LYS A 135 -4.59 2.01 -9.50
CA LYS A 135 -4.35 3.18 -10.38
C LYS A 135 -2.91 3.23 -10.90
N CYS A 136 -1.92 3.07 -10.02
CA CYS A 136 -0.50 3.04 -10.41
C CYS A 136 -0.25 1.93 -11.46
N GLN A 137 -0.84 0.76 -11.26
CA GLN A 137 -0.72 -0.34 -12.22
C GLN A 137 -1.33 0.00 -13.58
N THR A 138 -2.55 0.56 -13.59
CA THR A 138 -3.22 0.99 -14.83
C THR A 138 -2.39 2.02 -15.57
N TYR A 139 -1.79 2.98 -14.85
CA TYR A 139 -1.02 4.07 -15.47
C TYR A 139 0.32 3.57 -16.04
N LEU A 140 0.91 2.54 -15.45
CA LEU A 140 2.16 1.96 -15.92
C LEU A 140 1.98 1.02 -17.12
N GLN A 141 0.82 0.38 -17.25
CA GLN A 141 0.57 -0.66 -18.25
C GLN A 141 0.91 -0.26 -19.70
N PRO A 142 0.58 0.96 -20.20
CA PRO A 142 0.95 1.39 -21.55
C PRO A 142 2.46 1.39 -21.80
N TYR A 143 3.24 1.83 -20.81
CA TYR A 143 4.70 1.88 -20.90
C TYR A 143 5.32 0.48 -20.92
N LEU A 144 4.77 -0.45 -20.13
CA LEU A 144 5.19 -1.85 -20.15
C LEU A 144 4.87 -2.54 -21.48
N ASN A 145 3.74 -2.22 -22.11
CA ASN A 145 3.37 -2.75 -23.41
C ASN A 145 4.35 -2.23 -24.49
N PHE A 146 4.60 -0.92 -24.49
CA PHE A 146 5.56 -0.29 -25.39
C PHE A 146 6.98 -0.90 -25.25
N ALA A 147 7.47 -1.06 -24.02
CA ALA A 147 8.78 -1.66 -23.77
C ALA A 147 8.89 -3.12 -24.23
N LYS A 148 7.75 -3.84 -24.32
CA LYS A 148 7.67 -5.24 -24.79
C LYS A 148 7.38 -5.36 -26.29
N GLY A 149 7.16 -4.26 -27.00
CA GLY A 149 6.76 -4.25 -28.41
C GLY A 149 5.35 -4.79 -28.64
N VAL A 150 4.45 -4.62 -27.66
CA VAL A 150 3.04 -5.04 -27.71
C VAL A 150 2.12 -3.82 -27.81
#